data_AF-A0A3L7WGN5-F1
#
_entry.id   AF-A0A3L7WGN5-F1
#
_cell.length_a   1.000
_cell.length_b   1.000
_cell.length_c   1.000
_cell.angle_alpha   90.00
_cell.angle_beta   90.00
_cell.angle_gamma   90.00
#
_symmetry.space_group_name_H-M   'P 1'
#
loop_
_entity.id
_entity.type
_entity.pdbx_description
1 polymer ?
#
loop_
_entity_poly.entity_id
_entity_poly.type
_entity_poly.pdbx_seq_one_letter_code
_entity_poly.pdbx_strand_id
1 'polypeptide(L)'
;MWGEIVARSRRPWFLVGGTIIGALGALAATSATSITSVYPVFVAMGVGTSAQIMCDMSLPMQLAERAEASRGMYVASYNTVIIPFSIAAPVVGGAISAISGFDAVNGVSIVAYCLAAASGATVVRMLGPRSRPNVQETVDPKVPK
;
A
#
# COMPACT_ATOMS: atom_id res chain seq x y z
N MET A 1 -12.70 -6.93 -2.73
CA MET A 1 -13.22 -5.60 -2.35
C MET A 1 -12.22 -4.48 -2.66
N TRP A 2 -10.98 -4.53 -2.15
CA TRP A 2 -9.97 -3.48 -2.40
C TRP A 2 -9.62 -3.27 -3.88
N GLY A 3 -9.45 -4.32 -4.68
CA GLY A 3 -9.14 -4.18 -6.12
C GLY A 3 -10.20 -3.37 -6.90
N GLU A 4 -11.47 -3.52 -6.56
CA GLU A 4 -12.57 -2.76 -7.17
C GLU A 4 -12.61 -1.30 -6.68
N ILE A 5 -12.32 -1.08 -5.39
CA ILE A 5 -12.17 0.27 -4.81
C ILE A 5 -10.98 1.01 -5.43
N VAL A 6 -9.86 0.33 -5.62
CA VAL A 6 -8.64 0.85 -6.27
C VAL A 6 -8.91 1.15 -7.75
N ALA A 7 -9.61 0.25 -8.45
CA ALA A 7 -9.99 0.45 -9.84
C ALA A 7 -10.96 1.63 -10.03
N ARG A 8 -11.89 1.83 -9.09
CA ARG A 8 -12.83 2.97 -9.11
C ARG A 8 -12.21 4.29 -8.64
N SER A 9 -11.16 4.24 -7.82
CA SER A 9 -10.54 5.42 -7.23
C SER A 9 -9.55 6.10 -8.20
N ARG A 10 -9.82 7.38 -8.52
CA ARG A 10 -8.95 8.21 -9.38
C ARG A 10 -7.64 8.64 -8.72
N ARG A 11 -7.50 8.44 -7.41
CA ARG A 11 -6.35 8.85 -6.57
C ARG A 11 -5.97 7.73 -5.60
N PRO A 12 -4.68 7.51 -5.31
CA PRO A 12 -4.23 6.43 -4.43
C PRO A 12 -4.42 6.71 -2.92
N TRP A 13 -5.52 7.37 -2.54
CA TRP A 13 -5.82 7.67 -1.12
C TRP A 13 -6.00 6.42 -0.26
N PHE A 14 -6.34 5.29 -0.88
CA PHE A 14 -6.44 3.99 -0.23
C PHE A 14 -5.09 3.50 0.32
N LEU A 15 -3.95 3.91 -0.26
CA LEU A 15 -2.63 3.67 0.34
C LEU A 15 -2.52 4.36 1.70
N VAL A 16 -2.84 5.65 1.74
CA VAL A 16 -2.77 6.48 2.95
C VAL A 16 -3.71 5.94 4.02
N GLY A 17 -4.96 5.64 3.65
CA GLY A 17 -5.93 5.03 4.56
C GLY A 17 -5.46 3.69 5.11
N GLY A 18 -4.94 2.81 4.25
CA GLY A 18 -4.39 1.51 4.66
C GLY A 18 -3.22 1.64 5.64
N THR A 19 -2.28 2.54 5.36
CA THR A 19 -1.12 2.79 6.24
C THR A 19 -1.52 3.40 7.59
N ILE A 20 -2.54 4.27 7.63
CA ILE A 20 -3.08 4.82 8.88
C ILE A 20 -3.75 3.73 9.71
N ILE A 21 -4.55 2.86 9.07
CA ILE A 21 -5.17 1.72 9.75
C ILE A 21 -4.09 0.78 10.30
N GLY A 22 -3.01 0.54 9.55
CA GLY A 22 -1.84 -0.21 10.01
C GLY A 22 -1.17 0.43 11.24
N ALA A 23 -0.96 1.75 11.24
CA ALA A 23 -0.43 2.49 12.39
C ALA A 23 -1.33 2.37 13.62
N LEU A 24 -2.65 2.49 13.44
CA LEU A 24 -3.62 2.33 14.52
C LEU A 24 -3.65 0.90 15.06
N GLY A 25 -3.49 -0.11 14.19
CA GLY A 25 -3.35 -1.51 14.60
C GLY A 25 -2.09 -1.73 15.45
N ALA A 26 -0.94 -1.22 15.00
CA ALA A 26 0.31 -1.30 15.75
C ALA A 26 0.25 -0.54 17.09
N LEU A 27 -0.44 0.61 17.14
CA LEU A 27 -0.69 1.34 18.38
C LEU A 27 -1.65 0.60 19.32
N ALA A 28 -2.70 -0.02 18.79
CA ALA A 28 -3.58 -0.85 19.60
C ALA A 28 -2.86 -2.10 20.15
N ALA A 29 -1.83 -2.59 19.45
CA ALA A 29 -1.02 -3.71 19.92
C ALA A 29 -0.22 -3.37 21.19
N THR A 30 0.17 -2.12 21.41
CA THR A 30 0.93 -1.72 22.62
C THR A 30 0.07 -1.69 23.88
N SER A 31 -1.26 -1.68 23.76
CA SER A 31 -2.19 -1.69 24.88
C SER A 31 -2.94 -3.02 25.04
N ALA A 32 -2.57 -4.03 24.26
CA ALA A 32 -3.21 -5.34 24.28
C ALA A 32 -2.76 -6.15 25.51
N THR A 33 -3.62 -6.24 26.52
CA THR A 33 -3.35 -6.97 27.78
C THR A 33 -3.97 -8.38 27.83
N SER A 34 -4.73 -8.76 26.79
CA SER A 34 -5.43 -10.04 26.73
C SER A 34 -5.54 -10.58 25.30
N ILE A 35 -5.70 -11.90 25.14
CA ILE A 35 -5.81 -12.53 23.82
C ILE A 35 -6.97 -11.96 22.99
N THR A 36 -8.08 -11.60 23.63
CA THR A 36 -9.24 -11.00 22.98
C THR A 36 -8.96 -9.59 22.46
N SER A 37 -8.11 -8.82 23.15
CA SER A 37 -7.69 -7.49 22.70
C SER A 37 -6.80 -7.52 21.44
N VAL A 38 -6.23 -8.68 21.09
CA VAL A 38 -5.42 -8.84 19.87
C VAL A 38 -6.29 -9.08 18.62
N TYR A 39 -7.52 -9.57 18.74
CA TYR A 39 -8.41 -9.75 17.59
C TYR A 39 -8.64 -8.46 16.77
N PRO A 40 -9.00 -7.30 17.37
CA PRO A 40 -9.14 -6.07 16.62
C PRO A 40 -7.82 -5.59 16.01
N VAL A 41 -6.67 -5.87 16.65
CA VAL A 41 -5.33 -5.59 16.10
C VAL A 41 -5.13 -6.37 14.81
N PHE A 42 -5.41 -7.67 14.79
CA PHE A 42 -5.29 -8.50 13.59
C PHE A 42 -6.23 -8.04 12.47
N VAL A 43 -7.45 -7.61 12.80
CA VAL A 43 -8.37 -7.06 11.81
C VAL A 43 -7.80 -5.77 11.21
N ALA A 44 -7.33 -4.83 12.03
CA ALA A 44 -6.73 -3.59 11.56
C ALA A 44 -5.48 -3.87 10.70
N MET A 45 -4.60 -4.76 11.15
CA MET A 45 -3.41 -5.20 10.42
C MET A 45 -3.78 -5.83 9.08
N GLY A 46 -4.72 -6.77 9.05
CA GLY A 46 -5.17 -7.41 7.81
C GLY A 46 -5.76 -6.42 6.81
N VAL A 47 -6.57 -5.46 7.30
CA VAL A 47 -7.12 -4.39 6.46
C VAL A 47 -6.01 -3.51 5.90
N GLY A 48 -5.09 -3.02 6.75
CA GLY A 48 -3.98 -2.16 6.33
C GLY A 48 -3.06 -2.84 5.33
N THR A 49 -2.62 -4.06 5.61
CA THR A 49 -1.76 -4.86 4.74
C THR A 49 -2.43 -5.16 3.40
N SER A 50 -3.72 -5.52 3.40
CA SER A 50 -4.44 -5.79 2.16
C SER A 50 -4.53 -4.55 1.26
N ALA A 51 -4.70 -3.35 1.84
CA ALA A 51 -4.69 -2.11 1.09
C ALA A 51 -3.29 -1.82 0.50
N GLN A 52 -2.22 -2.04 1.26
CA GLN A 52 -0.83 -1.85 0.79
C GLN A 52 -0.50 -2.77 -0.39
N ILE A 53 -0.78 -4.08 -0.28
CA ILE A 53 -0.51 -5.05 -1.35
C ILE A 53 -1.16 -4.64 -2.69
N MET A 54 -2.36 -4.07 -2.64
CA MET A 54 -3.06 -3.60 -3.84
C MET A 54 -2.42 -2.33 -4.44
N CYS A 55 -1.80 -1.50 -3.60
CA CYS A 55 -1.06 -0.31 -4.03
C CYS A 55 0.28 -0.68 -4.67
N ASP A 56 0.95 -1.69 -4.11
CA ASP A 56 2.32 -2.07 -4.47
C ASP A 56 2.47 -2.36 -5.97
N MET A 57 1.46 -2.96 -6.59
CA MET A 57 1.47 -3.20 -8.05
C MET A 57 0.83 -2.07 -8.85
N SER A 58 -0.20 -1.40 -8.30
CA SER A 58 -0.93 -0.38 -9.06
C SER A 58 -0.23 0.98 -9.15
N LEU A 59 0.63 1.31 -8.19
CA LEU A 59 1.39 2.58 -8.19
C LEU A 59 2.53 2.61 -9.22
N PRO A 60 3.41 1.58 -9.31
CA PRO A 60 4.43 1.53 -10.35
C PRO A 60 3.83 1.57 -11.75
N MET A 61 2.70 0.89 -11.96
CA MET A 61 1.98 0.92 -13.24
C MET A 61 1.47 2.32 -13.59
N GLN A 62 0.89 3.04 -12.62
CA GLN A 62 0.42 4.42 -12.81
C GLN A 62 1.57 5.39 -13.11
N LEU A 63 2.71 5.20 -12.46
CA LEU A 63 3.90 6.02 -12.70
C LEU A 63 4.48 5.73 -14.10
N ALA A 64 4.53 4.47 -14.51
CA ALA A 64 4.97 4.09 -15.85
C ALA A 64 4.07 4.67 -16.95
N GLU A 65 2.75 4.62 -16.78
CA GLU A 65 1.78 5.21 -17.72
C GLU A 65 2.00 6.71 -17.91
N ARG A 66 2.34 7.44 -16.84
CA ARG A 66 2.57 8.89 -16.89
C ARG A 66 3.93 9.28 -17.46
N ALA A 67 4.94 8.44 -17.22
CA ALA A 67 6.28 8.63 -17.73
C ALA A 67 6.42 8.14 -19.19
N GLU A 68 5.33 7.64 -19.79
CA GLU A 68 5.33 6.98 -21.11
C GLU A 68 6.40 5.89 -21.23
N ALA A 69 6.70 5.25 -20.09
CA ALA A 69 7.78 4.31 -19.94
C ALA A 69 7.25 2.87 -19.86
N SER A 70 8.15 1.91 -20.00
CA SER A 70 7.75 0.51 -19.89
C SER A 70 7.29 0.16 -18.48
N ARG A 71 6.06 -0.36 -18.37
CA ARG A 71 5.48 -0.85 -17.11
C ARG A 71 6.36 -1.91 -16.46
N GLY A 72 6.95 -2.78 -17.27
CA GLY A 72 7.85 -3.84 -16.82
C GLY A 72 9.08 -3.30 -16.08
N MET A 73 9.73 -2.25 -16.60
CA MET A 73 10.89 -1.65 -15.93
C MET A 73 10.53 -0.98 -14.61
N TYR A 74 9.37 -0.30 -14.54
CA TYR A 74 8.93 0.31 -13.28
C TYR A 74 8.61 -0.73 -12.21
N VAL A 75 7.93 -1.82 -12.58
CA VAL A 75 7.64 -2.93 -11.66
C VAL A 75 8.94 -3.63 -11.23
N ALA A 76 9.88 -3.84 -12.16
CA ALA A 76 11.18 -4.44 -11.83
C ALA A 76 12.00 -3.56 -10.88
N SER A 77 12.07 -2.25 -11.14
CA SER A 77 12.75 -1.28 -10.26
C SER A 77 12.11 -1.23 -8.88
N TYR A 78 10.77 -1.21 -8.82
CA TYR A 78 10.03 -1.24 -7.55
C TYR A 78 10.35 -2.52 -6.75
N ASN A 79 10.26 -3.69 -7.38
CA ASN A 79 10.52 -4.97 -6.71
C ASN A 79 11.99 -5.13 -6.28
N THR A 80 12.93 -4.61 -7.06
CA THR A 80 14.36 -4.61 -6.71
C THR A 80 14.63 -3.82 -5.44
N VAL A 81 13.88 -2.74 -5.21
CA VAL A 81 13.97 -1.96 -3.98
C VAL A 81 13.26 -2.66 -2.82
N ILE A 82 12.01 -3.07 -2.99
CA ILE A 82 11.15 -3.50 -1.87
C ILE A 82 11.49 -4.90 -1.35
N ILE A 83 11.74 -5.88 -2.24
CA ILE A 83 11.89 -7.29 -1.86
C ILE A 83 12.99 -7.50 -0.81
N PRO A 84 14.19 -6.92 -0.93
CA PRO A 84 15.23 -7.07 0.09
C PRO A 84 14.77 -6.60 1.49
N PHE A 85 14.04 -5.48 1.58
CA PHE A 85 13.52 -4.99 2.85
C PHE A 85 12.40 -5.88 3.41
N SER A 86 11.54 -6.42 2.55
CA SER A 86 10.49 -7.36 2.98
C SER A 86 11.09 -8.65 3.56
N ILE A 87 12.22 -9.11 3.04
CA ILE A 87 12.95 -10.28 3.57
C ILE A 87 13.67 -9.93 4.88
N ALA A 88 14.29 -8.74 4.96
CA ALA A 88 15.04 -8.32 6.14
C ALA A 88 14.13 -7.95 7.33
N ALA A 89 12.93 -7.40 7.07
CA ALA A 89 12.06 -6.85 8.11
C ALA A 89 11.68 -7.86 9.21
N PRO A 90 11.29 -9.12 8.92
CA PRO A 90 11.04 -10.12 9.96
C PRO A 90 12.27 -10.45 10.80
N VAL A 91 13.46 -10.49 10.18
CA VAL A 91 14.73 -10.78 10.89
C VAL A 91 15.07 -9.64 11.85
N VAL A 92 14.98 -8.39 11.37
CA VAL A 92 15.22 -7.20 12.17
C VAL A 92 14.17 -7.08 13.28
N GLY A 93 12.90 -7.29 12.97
CA GLY A 93 11.82 -7.28 13.97
C GLY A 93 11.99 -8.37 15.02
N GLY A 94 12.38 -9.58 14.62
CA GLY A 94 12.70 -10.68 15.53
C GLY A 94 13.87 -10.34 16.45
N ALA A 95 14.95 -9.79 15.91
CA ALA A 95 16.11 -9.36 16.70
C ALA A 95 15.75 -8.27 17.71
N ILE A 96 14.96 -7.26 17.31
CA ILE A 96 14.47 -6.22 18.22
C ILE A 96 13.61 -6.83 19.33
N SER A 97 12.69 -7.74 18.96
CA SER A 97 11.80 -8.39 19.94
C SER A 97 12.57 -9.19 20.99
N ALA A 98 13.67 -9.83 20.60
CA ALA A 98 14.49 -10.63 21.50
C ALA A 98 15.24 -9.79 22.54
N ILE A 99 15.58 -8.54 22.21
CA ILE A 99 16.39 -7.65 23.08
C ILE A 99 15.50 -6.72 23.91
N SER A 100 14.42 -6.21 23.32
CA SER A 100 13.61 -5.12 23.89
C SER A 100 12.12 -5.44 23.98
N GLY A 101 11.70 -6.66 23.64
CA GLY A 101 10.30 -7.08 23.65
C GLY A 101 9.49 -6.57 22.45
N PHE A 102 8.23 -6.99 22.40
CA PHE A 102 7.33 -6.65 21.28
C PHE A 102 6.87 -5.19 21.28
N ASP A 103 6.88 -4.50 22.43
CA ASP A 103 6.53 -3.08 22.50
C ASP A 103 7.49 -2.21 21.67
N ALA A 104 8.79 -2.54 21.68
CA ALA A 104 9.78 -1.87 20.84
C ALA A 104 9.53 -2.12 19.34
N VAL A 105 9.15 -3.35 18.97
CA VAL A 105 8.78 -3.69 17.58
C VAL A 105 7.53 -2.93 17.14
N ASN A 106 6.53 -2.84 18.01
CA ASN A 106 5.30 -2.07 17.75
C ASN A 106 5.63 -0.59 17.59
N GLY A 107 6.48 -0.01 18.44
CA GLY A 107 6.95 1.36 18.32
C GLY A 107 7.63 1.66 16.98
N VAL A 108 8.57 0.82 16.56
CA VAL A 108 9.23 0.94 15.24
C VAL A 108 8.21 0.82 14.10
N SER A 109 7.26 -0.11 14.23
CA SER A 109 6.20 -0.31 13.23
C SER A 109 5.29 0.91 13.09
N ILE A 110 4.90 1.55 14.20
CA ILE A 110 4.12 2.80 14.19
C ILE A 110 4.85 3.88 13.40
N VAL A 111 6.15 4.09 13.68
CA VAL A 111 6.96 5.08 12.95
C VAL A 111 7.02 4.74 11.46
N ALA A 112 7.27 3.48 11.12
CA ALA A 112 7.31 3.04 9.72
C ALA A 112 5.98 3.26 8.99
N TYR A 113 4.84 2.95 9.62
CA TYR A 113 3.52 3.21 9.05
C TYR A 113 3.23 4.70 8.89
N CYS A 114 3.65 5.55 9.83
CA CYS A 114 3.52 7.01 9.70
C CYS A 114 4.35 7.56 8.53
N LEU A 115 5.59 7.07 8.35
CA LEU A 115 6.43 7.43 7.21
C LEU A 115 5.85 6.93 5.88
N ALA A 116 5.27 5.73 5.86
CA ALA A 116 4.56 5.20 4.70
C ALA A 116 3.31 6.04 4.36
N ALA A 117 2.56 6.49 5.37
CA ALA A 117 1.41 7.38 5.18
C ALA A 117 1.83 8.76 4.62
N ALA A 118 2.91 9.34 5.15
CA ALA A 118 3.42 10.63 4.71
C ALA A 118 3.97 10.59 3.27
N SER A 119 4.75 9.56 2.94
CA SER A 119 5.25 9.33 1.58
C SER A 119 4.10 9.04 0.61
N GLY A 120 3.15 8.19 1.00
CA GLY A 120 1.93 7.92 0.23
C GLY A 120 1.12 9.18 -0.06
N ALA A 121 0.93 10.05 0.94
CA ALA A 121 0.24 11.33 0.77
C ALA A 121 0.98 12.25 -0.21
N THR A 122 2.31 12.24 -0.19
CA THR A 122 3.14 12.99 -1.15
C THR A 122 2.96 12.45 -2.57
N VAL A 123 2.99 11.13 -2.76
CA VAL A 123 2.74 10.48 -4.04
C VAL A 123 1.34 10.77 -4.56
N VAL A 124 0.31 10.73 -3.70
CA VAL A 124 -1.07 11.10 -4.07
C VAL A 124 -1.15 12.55 -4.56
N ARG A 125 -0.45 13.47 -3.91
CA ARG A 125 -0.40 14.89 -4.32
C ARG A 125 0.29 15.06 -5.68
N MET A 126 1.40 14.34 -5.92
CA MET A 126 2.11 14.34 -7.20
C MET A 126 1.30 13.73 -8.34
N LEU A 127 0.53 12.68 -8.05
CA LEU A 127 -0.26 11.99 -9.07
C LEU A 127 -1.51 12.81 -9.46
N GLY A 128 -2.19 13.55 -8.60
CA GLY A 128 -3.43 14.24 -9.04
C GLY A 128 -4.48 13.27 -9.66
N PRO A 129 -5.60 13.76 -10.23
CA PRO A 129 -6.65 12.88 -10.76
C PRO A 129 -6.23 12.15 -12.05
N ARG A 130 -6.50 10.84 -12.15
CA ARG A 130 -6.40 10.11 -13.44
C ARG A 130 -7.28 10.75 -14.52
N SER A 131 -6.70 11.13 -15.65
CA SER A 131 -7.42 11.35 -16.91
C SER A 131 -7.82 10.00 -17.50
N ARG A 132 -9.05 9.87 -17.99
CA ARG A 132 -9.49 8.64 -18.68
C ARG A 132 -8.58 8.42 -19.91
N PRO A 133 -8.23 7.17 -20.25
CA PRO A 133 -7.77 6.88 -21.60
C PRO A 133 -8.84 7.44 -22.55
N ASN A 134 -8.43 8.20 -23.56
CA ASN A 134 -9.31 8.53 -24.67
C ASN A 134 -9.55 7.21 -25.40
N VAL A 135 -10.53 6.44 -24.95
CA VAL A 135 -11.07 5.34 -25.75
C VAL A 135 -11.69 6.06 -26.93
N GLN A 136 -10.92 6.18 -28.02
CA GLN A 136 -11.51 6.39 -29.33
C GLN A 136 -12.47 5.22 -29.49
N GLU A 137 -13.73 5.52 -29.22
CA GLU A 137 -14.86 4.72 -29.61
C GLU A 137 -14.70 4.58 -31.12
N THR A 138 -14.07 3.49 -31.57
CA THR A 138 -14.08 3.12 -32.97
C THR A 138 -15.52 2.76 -33.24
N VAL A 139 -16.29 3.79 -33.60
CA VAL A 139 -17.61 3.68 -34.19
C VAL A 139 -17.40 2.82 -35.43
N ASP A 140 -17.64 1.53 -35.27
CA ASP A 140 -17.68 0.58 -36.37
C ASP A 140 -18.76 1.07 -37.34
N PRO A 141 -18.40 1.56 -38.54
CA PRO A 141 -19.37 2.11 -39.45
C PRO A 141 -20.15 0.94 -40.03
N LYS A 142 -21.30 0.67 -39.43
CA LYS A 142 -22.47 -0.06 -39.95
C LYS A 142 -22.21 -0.77 -41.28
N VAL A 143 -22.12 -2.10 -41.19
CA VAL A 143 -22.36 -3.03 -42.30
C VAL A 143 -23.63 -2.58 -43.06
N PRO A 144 -23.55 -2.28 -44.37
CA PRO A 144 -24.73 -1.93 -45.15
C PRO A 144 -25.63 -3.16 -45.29
N LYS A 145 -26.94 -2.92 -45.17
CA LYS A 145 -28.01 -3.92 -45.37
C LYS A 145 -28.07 -4.40 -46.81
#